data_AF-A0A2N4XH54-F1
#
_entry.id   AF-A0A2N4XH54-F1
#
_cell.length_a   1.000
_cell.length_b   1.000
_cell.length_c   1.000
_cell.angle_alpha   90.00
_cell.angle_beta   90.00
_cell.angle_gamma   90.00
#
_symmetry.space_group_name_H-M   'P 1'
#
loop_
_entity.id
_entity.type
_entity.pdbx_description
1 polymer ?
#
loop_
_entity_poly.entity_id
_entity_poly.type
_entity_poly.pdbx_seq_one_letter_code
_entity_poly.pdbx_strand_id
1 'polypeptide(L)'
;MDTTDKYEQIEKETLGLVLEEFTQEQKTTNQTMNDLIAAVNTIGSKLDDFKRELDNPKSVSVTVNTESIRQIVCKGLTDVKLMIGTQPKSIVRKFQILLFPEQDAKLFYKVIFGRWFLWLVIMLFLTNFYKWGIHYSDNQKEIKMQMIENDRIKKSWDYLYNNNGKEVKKLMEKAYINSEQAEGNRQTISK
;
A
#
# COMPACT_ATOMS: atom_id res chain seq x y z
N MET A 1 -30.79 6.77 30.84
CA MET A 1 -30.65 5.37 30.39
C MET A 1 -31.45 5.29 29.10
N ASP A 2 -30.90 5.87 28.02
CA ASP A 2 -31.68 6.18 26.80
C ASP A 2 -30.79 6.39 25.53
N THR A 3 -29.47 6.58 25.71
CA THR A 3 -28.53 6.82 24.61
C THR A 3 -27.91 5.54 24.06
N THR A 4 -27.84 4.48 24.86
CA THR A 4 -27.22 3.19 24.49
C THR A 4 -28.14 2.37 23.59
N ASP A 5 -29.43 2.29 23.92
CA ASP A 5 -30.43 1.56 23.12
C ASP A 5 -30.61 2.17 21.72
N LYS A 6 -30.51 3.49 21.60
CA LYS A 6 -30.53 4.20 20.31
C LYS A 6 -29.35 3.84 19.41
N TYR A 7 -28.16 3.67 19.98
CA TYR A 7 -26.95 3.34 19.22
C TYR A 7 -27.01 1.90 18.69
N GLU A 8 -27.48 0.98 19.52
CA GLU A 8 -27.64 -0.43 19.15
C GLU A 8 -28.71 -0.62 18.05
N GLN A 9 -29.75 0.20 18.06
CA GLN A 9 -30.77 0.20 17.01
C GLN A 9 -30.23 0.73 15.67
N ILE A 10 -29.46 1.82 15.70
CA ILE A 10 -28.82 2.38 14.49
C ILE A 10 -27.83 1.39 13.87
N GLU A 11 -27.06 0.67 14.68
CA GLU A 11 -26.14 -0.36 14.18
C GLU A 11 -26.89 -1.54 13.55
N LYS A 12 -28.00 -2.00 14.16
CA LYS A 12 -28.84 -3.09 13.58
C LYS A 12 -29.49 -2.67 12.27
N GLU A 13 -29.98 -1.43 12.16
CA GLU A 13 -30.56 -0.88 10.93
C GLU A 13 -29.50 -0.73 9.83
N THR A 14 -28.31 -0.24 10.19
CA THR A 14 -27.19 -0.09 9.23
C THR A 14 -26.70 -1.45 8.75
N LEU A 15 -26.54 -2.43 9.64
CA LEU A 15 -26.12 -3.78 9.28
C LEU A 15 -27.18 -4.46 8.40
N GLY A 16 -28.47 -4.28 8.71
CA GLY A 16 -29.58 -4.77 7.91
C GLY A 16 -29.59 -4.21 6.49
N LEU A 17 -29.33 -2.91 6.34
CA LEU A 17 -29.24 -2.25 5.04
C LEU A 17 -28.08 -2.77 4.20
N VAL A 18 -26.90 -2.97 4.81
CA VAL A 18 -25.74 -3.55 4.11
C VAL A 18 -25.99 -5.00 3.68
N LEU A 19 -26.68 -5.80 4.52
CA LEU A 19 -27.06 -7.18 4.19
C LEU A 19 -28.07 -7.23 3.03
N GLU A 20 -29.02 -6.29 2.99
CA GLU A 20 -29.99 -6.17 1.91
C GLU A 20 -29.31 -5.75 0.60
N GLU A 21 -28.45 -4.73 0.64
CA GLU A 21 -27.65 -4.30 -0.52
C GLU A 21 -26.78 -5.43 -1.06
N PHE A 22 -26.10 -6.18 -0.19
CA PHE A 22 -25.27 -7.32 -0.58
C PHE A 22 -26.10 -8.45 -1.22
N THR A 23 -27.28 -8.73 -0.67
CA THR A 23 -28.19 -9.74 -1.22
C THR A 23 -28.71 -9.32 -2.60
N GLN A 24 -29.03 -8.04 -2.78
CA GLN A 24 -29.47 -7.49 -4.05
C GLN A 24 -28.35 -7.50 -5.10
N GLU A 25 -27.12 -7.15 -4.72
CA GLU A 25 -25.94 -7.21 -5.57
C GLU A 25 -25.59 -8.65 -5.98
N GLN A 26 -25.74 -9.62 -5.09
CA GLN A 26 -25.56 -11.03 -5.43
C GLN A 26 -26.61 -11.52 -6.44
N LYS A 27 -27.86 -11.06 -6.30
CA LYS A 27 -28.94 -11.41 -7.24
C LYS A 27 -28.69 -10.82 -8.63
N THR A 28 -28.30 -9.56 -8.73
CA THR A 28 -27.99 -8.92 -10.02
C THR A 28 -26.76 -9.55 -10.66
N THR A 29 -25.75 -9.92 -9.87
CA THR A 29 -24.55 -10.63 -10.36
C THR A 29 -24.89 -12.01 -10.94
N ASN A 30 -25.79 -12.75 -10.30
CA ASN A 30 -26.24 -14.04 -10.83
C ASN A 30 -27.03 -13.90 -12.15
N GLN A 31 -27.80 -12.82 -12.31
CA GLN A 31 -28.49 -12.53 -13.56
C GLN A 31 -27.52 -12.21 -14.70
N THR A 32 -26.53 -11.35 -14.44
CA THR A 32 -25.52 -11.00 -15.45
C THR A 32 -24.65 -12.19 -15.84
N MET A 33 -24.35 -13.09 -14.90
CA MET A 33 -23.65 -14.35 -15.17
C MET A 33 -24.47 -15.25 -16.12
N ASN A 34 -25.77 -15.37 -15.89
CA ASN A 34 -26.66 -16.16 -16.76
C ASN A 34 -26.78 -15.55 -18.16
N ASP A 35 -26.89 -14.24 -18.27
CA ASP A 35 -26.92 -13.53 -19.56
C ASP A 35 -25.61 -13.72 -20.33
N LEU A 36 -24.48 -13.70 -19.63
CA LEU A 36 -23.17 -13.95 -20.23
C LEU A 36 -23.07 -15.39 -20.75
N ILE A 37 -23.53 -16.39 -19.98
CA ILE A 37 -23.58 -17.79 -20.42
C ILE A 37 -24.46 -17.94 -21.67
N ALA A 38 -25.62 -17.28 -21.70
CA ALA A 38 -26.51 -17.29 -22.86
C ALA A 38 -25.84 -16.67 -24.11
N ALA A 39 -25.13 -15.56 -23.94
CA ALA A 39 -24.38 -14.92 -25.03
C ALA A 39 -23.25 -15.82 -25.55
N VAL A 40 -22.49 -16.44 -24.66
CA VAL A 40 -21.41 -17.38 -25.02
C VAL A 40 -21.97 -18.60 -25.77
N ASN A 41 -23.07 -19.17 -25.31
CA ASN A 41 -23.73 -20.28 -26.00
C ASN A 41 -24.24 -19.89 -27.39
N THR A 42 -24.76 -18.67 -27.54
CA THR A 42 -25.20 -18.12 -28.83
C THR A 42 -24.02 -17.90 -29.79
N ILE A 43 -22.87 -17.49 -29.28
CA ILE A 43 -21.63 -17.36 -30.07
C ILE A 43 -21.12 -18.76 -30.46
N GLY A 44 -21.14 -19.71 -29.53
CA GLY A 44 -20.77 -21.11 -29.79
C GLY A 44 -21.62 -21.73 -30.90
N SER A 45 -22.94 -21.56 -30.86
CA SER A 45 -23.84 -22.08 -31.89
C SER A 45 -23.58 -21.45 -33.26
N LYS A 46 -23.33 -20.13 -33.31
CA LYS A 46 -22.97 -19.44 -34.57
C LYS A 46 -21.63 -19.94 -35.12
N LEU A 47 -20.67 -20.22 -34.25
CA LEU A 47 -19.36 -20.73 -34.65
C LEU A 47 -19.47 -22.15 -35.22
N ASP A 48 -20.31 -23.00 -34.63
CA ASP A 48 -20.61 -24.33 -35.14
C ASP A 48 -21.36 -24.28 -36.48
N ASP A 49 -22.29 -23.35 -36.65
CA ASP A 49 -22.98 -23.11 -37.92
C ASP A 49 -22.00 -22.65 -39.01
N PHE A 50 -21.08 -21.74 -38.69
CA PHE A 50 -20.00 -21.32 -39.60
C PHE A 50 -19.09 -22.47 -39.99
N LYS A 51 -18.75 -23.35 -39.04
CA LYS A 51 -17.91 -24.53 -39.30
C LYS A 51 -18.62 -25.52 -40.23
N ARG A 52 -19.92 -25.74 -40.03
CA ARG A 52 -20.75 -26.57 -40.91
C ARG A 52 -20.91 -26.01 -42.31
N GLU A 53 -21.01 -24.69 -42.46
CA GLU A 53 -21.02 -24.03 -43.77
C GLU A 53 -19.67 -24.13 -44.49
N LEU A 54 -18.56 -24.16 -43.74
CA LEU A 54 -17.22 -24.40 -44.30
C LEU A 54 -17.01 -25.84 -44.78
N ASP A 55 -17.55 -26.82 -44.05
CA ASP A 55 -17.38 -28.25 -44.36
C ASP A 55 -18.27 -28.72 -45.54
N ASN A 56 -19.34 -27.97 -45.88
CA ASN A 56 -20.20 -28.24 -47.04
C ASN A 56 -20.36 -27.00 -47.93
N PRO A 57 -19.32 -26.60 -48.70
CA PRO A 57 -19.44 -25.49 -49.62
C PRO A 57 -20.49 -25.82 -50.68
N LYS A 58 -21.62 -25.12 -50.66
CA LYS A 58 -22.61 -25.18 -51.75
C LYS A 58 -21.90 -24.78 -53.05
N SER A 59 -21.69 -25.75 -53.93
CA SER A 59 -21.11 -25.53 -55.26
C SER A 59 -22.11 -24.76 -56.12
N VAL A 60 -22.11 -23.44 -56.01
CA VAL A 60 -22.80 -22.59 -56.97
C VAL A 60 -21.76 -22.23 -58.04
N SER A 61 -21.75 -23.00 -59.14
CA SER A 61 -21.09 -22.54 -60.35
C SER A 61 -21.87 -21.35 -60.89
N VAL A 62 -21.43 -20.13 -60.58
CA VAL A 62 -21.92 -18.96 -61.29
C VAL A 62 -20.74 -18.34 -62.00
N THR A 63 -20.78 -18.46 -63.33
CA THR A 63 -20.05 -17.62 -64.26
C THR A 63 -20.57 -16.19 -64.07
N VAL A 64 -20.13 -15.48 -63.02
CA VAL A 64 -20.62 -14.11 -62.73
C VAL A 64 -19.72 -13.11 -63.45
N ASN A 65 -20.38 -12.32 -64.29
CA ASN A 65 -19.86 -11.12 -64.91
C ASN A 65 -19.18 -10.22 -63.85
N THR A 66 -17.85 -10.11 -63.91
CA THR A 66 -16.99 -9.49 -62.86
C THR A 66 -17.17 -7.97 -62.69
N GLU A 67 -17.91 -7.31 -63.57
CA GLU A 67 -18.13 -5.86 -63.53
C GLU A 67 -19.04 -5.41 -62.36
N SER A 68 -20.11 -6.15 -62.08
CA SER A 68 -21.04 -5.81 -61.00
C SER A 68 -20.44 -6.03 -59.62
N ILE A 69 -19.68 -7.12 -59.45
CA ILE A 69 -18.95 -7.43 -58.22
C ILE A 69 -17.90 -6.34 -57.95
N ARG A 70 -17.17 -5.89 -58.97
CA ARG A 70 -16.16 -4.84 -58.83
C ARG A 70 -16.77 -3.51 -58.39
N GLN A 71 -17.94 -3.13 -58.93
CA GLN A 71 -18.66 -1.94 -58.47
C GLN A 71 -19.14 -2.06 -57.02
N ILE A 72 -19.66 -3.23 -56.62
CA ILE A 72 -20.12 -3.46 -55.25
C ILE A 72 -18.96 -3.44 -54.25
N VAL A 73 -17.82 -4.03 -54.61
CA VAL A 73 -16.61 -4.02 -53.78
C VAL A 73 -16.04 -2.61 -53.66
N CYS A 74 -15.91 -1.86 -54.77
CA CYS A 74 -15.43 -0.48 -54.72
C CYS A 74 -16.37 0.43 -53.90
N LYS A 75 -17.69 0.26 -54.04
CA LYS A 75 -18.67 1.00 -53.25
C LYS A 75 -18.59 0.63 -51.77
N GLY A 76 -18.52 -0.66 -51.45
CA GLY A 76 -18.33 -1.16 -50.09
C GLY A 76 -17.04 -0.68 -49.45
N LEU A 77 -15.92 -0.65 -50.18
CA LEU A 77 -14.65 -0.12 -49.67
C LEU A 77 -14.72 1.39 -49.39
N THR A 78 -15.45 2.12 -50.23
CA THR A 78 -15.64 3.57 -50.06
C THR A 78 -16.53 3.86 -48.86
N ASP A 79 -17.62 3.11 -48.68
CA ASP A 79 -18.51 3.23 -47.52
C ASP A 79 -17.82 2.80 -46.22
N VAL A 80 -16.99 1.76 -46.25
CA VAL A 80 -16.18 1.33 -45.09
C VAL A 80 -15.14 2.39 -44.74
N LYS A 81 -14.47 3.00 -45.73
CA LYS A 81 -13.54 4.10 -45.48
C LYS A 81 -14.24 5.32 -44.90
N LEU A 82 -15.47 5.61 -45.33
CA LEU A 82 -16.29 6.68 -44.79
C LEU A 82 -16.76 6.35 -43.37
N MET A 83 -17.20 5.12 -43.09
CA MET A 83 -17.54 4.64 -41.74
C MET A 83 -16.34 4.62 -40.79
N ILE A 84 -15.14 4.32 -41.26
CA ILE A 84 -13.91 4.40 -40.46
C ILE A 84 -13.53 5.87 -40.19
N GLY A 85 -13.77 6.76 -41.14
CA GLY A 85 -13.58 8.21 -40.98
C GLY A 85 -14.61 8.87 -40.06
N THR A 86 -15.82 8.33 -39.97
CA THR A 86 -16.92 8.82 -39.12
C THR A 86 -17.07 8.05 -37.81
N GLN A 87 -16.38 6.92 -37.62
CA GLN A 87 -16.33 6.25 -36.33
C GLN A 87 -15.70 7.20 -35.30
N PRO A 88 -16.38 7.46 -34.17
CA PRO A 88 -15.77 8.23 -33.10
C PRO A 88 -14.51 7.47 -32.68
N LYS A 89 -13.33 8.06 -32.89
CA LYS A 89 -12.03 7.50 -32.48
C LYS A 89 -12.23 6.89 -31.09
N SER A 90 -12.07 5.57 -30.98
CA SER A 90 -12.22 4.87 -29.72
C SER A 90 -11.38 5.61 -28.69
N ILE A 91 -12.03 6.27 -27.75
CA ILE A 91 -11.38 6.93 -26.63
C ILE A 91 -10.81 5.77 -25.82
N VAL A 92 -9.55 5.44 -26.09
CA VAL A 92 -8.81 4.45 -25.30
C VAL A 92 -8.68 5.07 -23.92
N ARG A 93 -9.61 4.72 -23.04
CA ARG A 93 -9.64 5.18 -21.65
C ARG A 93 -8.42 4.56 -20.97
N LYS A 94 -7.29 5.26 -21.03
CA LYS A 94 -6.08 4.90 -20.32
C LYS A 94 -6.37 5.12 -18.84
N PHE A 95 -6.74 4.06 -18.14
CA PHE A 95 -6.71 4.03 -16.68
C PHE A 95 -5.24 4.04 -16.23
N GLN A 96 -4.59 5.19 -16.38
CA GLN A 96 -3.41 5.46 -15.58
C GLN A 96 -3.93 5.75 -14.17
N ILE A 97 -3.38 5.08 -13.17
CA ILE A 97 -3.52 5.48 -11.76
C ILE A 97 -2.74 6.80 -11.62
N LEU A 98 -3.29 7.87 -12.17
CA LEU A 98 -3.05 9.20 -11.68
C LEU A 98 -4.00 9.35 -10.50
N LEU A 99 -3.47 9.75 -9.35
CA LEU A 99 -4.26 9.98 -8.13
C LEU A 99 -5.39 11.02 -8.32
N PHE A 100 -5.47 11.74 -9.45
CA PHE A 100 -6.43 12.81 -9.76
C PHE A 100 -6.69 12.99 -11.28
N PRO A 101 -7.84 13.57 -11.69
CA PRO A 101 -8.29 13.71 -13.10
C PRO A 101 -7.36 14.54 -14.01
N GLU A 102 -7.30 14.17 -15.30
CA GLU A 102 -6.33 14.65 -16.31
C GLU A 102 -6.31 16.18 -16.54
N GLN A 103 -7.41 16.90 -16.29
CA GLN A 103 -7.50 18.32 -16.69
C GLN A 103 -6.56 19.24 -15.90
N ASP A 104 -6.17 18.90 -14.68
CA ASP A 104 -5.37 19.79 -13.81
C ASP A 104 -4.26 19.09 -13.00
N ALA A 105 -3.93 17.83 -13.32
CA ALA A 105 -2.96 17.03 -12.57
C ALA A 105 -1.59 17.73 -12.35
N LYS A 106 -1.16 18.55 -13.31
CA LYS A 106 0.12 19.28 -13.22
C LYS A 106 0.10 20.41 -12.20
N LEU A 107 -1.04 21.10 -12.04
CA LEU A 107 -1.20 22.17 -11.05
C LEU A 107 -1.37 21.59 -9.64
N PHE A 108 -2.16 20.53 -9.51
CA PHE A 108 -2.35 19.85 -8.22
C PHE A 108 -1.06 19.22 -7.71
N TYR A 109 -0.31 18.51 -8.55
CA TYR A 109 0.97 17.92 -8.13
C TYR A 109 1.98 19.01 -7.73
N LYS A 110 2.03 20.14 -8.46
CA LYS A 110 2.90 21.27 -8.12
C LYS A 110 2.55 21.92 -6.77
N VAL A 111 1.27 22.04 -6.43
CA VAL A 111 0.84 22.65 -5.17
C VAL A 111 1.01 21.68 -4.00
N ILE A 112 0.57 20.43 -4.16
CA ILE A 112 0.57 19.42 -3.10
C ILE A 112 2.00 18.95 -2.81
N PHE A 113 2.76 18.53 -3.83
CA PHE A 113 4.15 18.08 -3.63
C PHE A 113 5.13 19.25 -3.46
N GLY A 114 4.78 20.46 -3.87
CA GLY A 114 5.65 21.63 -3.70
C GLY A 114 5.56 22.23 -2.30
N ARG A 115 4.40 22.80 -1.95
CA ARG A 115 4.26 23.64 -0.74
C ARG A 115 3.77 22.83 0.45
N TRP A 116 2.75 21.99 0.25
CA TRP A 116 2.10 21.26 1.35
C TRP A 116 2.92 20.09 1.86
N PHE A 117 3.44 19.26 0.94
CA PHE A 117 4.32 18.16 1.29
C PHE A 117 5.60 18.63 1.97
N LEU A 118 6.19 19.73 1.48
CA LEU A 118 7.37 20.33 2.10
C LEU A 118 7.08 20.81 3.53
N TRP A 119 5.92 21.41 3.79
CA TRP A 119 5.48 21.76 5.14
C TRP A 119 5.30 20.53 6.03
N LEU A 120 4.72 19.44 5.52
CA LEU A 120 4.60 18.18 6.26
C LEU A 120 5.96 17.59 6.62
N VAL A 121 6.89 17.55 5.67
CA VAL A 121 8.25 17.05 5.89
C VAL A 121 8.97 17.90 6.94
N ILE A 122 8.86 19.23 6.85
CA ILE A 122 9.45 20.13 7.85
C ILE A 122 8.83 19.90 9.23
N MET A 123 7.51 19.78 9.34
CA MET A 123 6.83 19.55 10.61
C MET A 123 7.22 18.21 11.24
N LEU A 124 7.29 17.16 10.44
CA LEU A 124 7.73 15.83 10.86
C LEU A 124 9.21 15.83 11.26
N PHE A 125 10.06 16.55 10.52
CA PHE A 125 11.47 16.71 10.83
C PHE A 125 11.66 17.47 12.14
N LEU A 126 10.95 18.57 12.37
CA LEU A 126 10.99 19.33 13.63
C LEU A 126 10.56 18.46 14.81
N THR A 127 9.48 17.69 14.66
CA THR A 127 8.96 16.85 15.74
C THR A 127 9.95 15.74 16.10
N ASN A 128 10.55 15.09 15.10
CA ASN A 128 11.58 14.07 15.34
C ASN A 128 12.88 14.67 15.86
N PHE A 129 13.29 15.84 15.36
CA PHE A 129 14.47 16.55 15.83
C PHE A 129 14.30 17.04 17.27
N TYR A 130 13.10 17.48 17.64
CA TYR A 130 12.77 17.83 19.02
C TYR A 130 12.86 16.62 19.94
N LYS A 131 12.21 15.49 19.57
CA LYS A 131 12.32 14.24 20.35
C LYS A 131 13.77 13.77 20.48
N TRP A 132 14.51 13.79 19.38
CA TRP A 132 15.92 13.42 19.36
C TRP A 132 16.75 14.35 20.24
N GLY A 133 16.52 15.66 20.17
CA GLY A 133 17.22 16.66 20.98
C GLY A 133 16.97 16.50 22.48
N ILE A 134 15.73 16.21 22.89
CA ILE A 134 15.39 15.93 24.29
C ILE A 134 16.05 14.62 24.74
N HIS A 135 15.90 13.52 24.00
CA HIS A 135 16.53 12.25 24.35
C HIS A 135 18.06 12.34 24.39
N TYR A 136 18.67 13.08 23.47
CA TYR A 136 20.10 13.31 23.45
C TYR A 136 20.54 14.13 24.67
N SER A 137 19.82 15.21 24.99
CA SER A 137 20.09 16.06 26.15
C SER A 137 20.01 15.29 27.47
N ASP A 138 18.95 14.48 27.63
CA ASP A 138 18.74 13.73 28.87
C ASP A 138 19.74 12.59 29.03
N ASN A 139 20.05 11.85 27.96
CA ASN A 139 21.10 10.85 27.99
C ASN A 139 22.47 11.46 28.35
N GLN A 140 22.78 12.65 27.82
CA GLN A 140 24.02 13.37 28.19
C GLN A 140 24.03 13.82 29.65
N LYS A 141 22.89 14.20 30.23
CA LYS A 141 22.80 14.54 31.66
C LYS A 141 22.99 13.30 32.53
N GLU A 142 22.36 12.19 32.19
CA GLU A 142 22.48 10.93 32.94
C GLU A 142 23.93 10.44 32.93
N ILE A 143 24.59 10.43 31.77
CA ILE A 143 26.00 10.06 31.65
C ILE A 143 26.88 10.97 32.52
N LYS A 144 26.65 12.29 32.49
CA LYS A 144 27.40 13.24 33.34
C LYS A 144 27.16 13.00 34.82
N MET A 145 25.92 12.71 35.22
CA MET A 145 25.58 12.43 36.61
C MET A 145 26.28 11.15 37.09
N GLN A 146 26.23 10.07 36.31
CA GLN A 146 26.95 8.83 36.59
C GLN A 146 28.46 9.05 36.66
N MET A 147 29.04 9.86 35.76
CA MET A 147 30.47 10.20 35.82
C MET A 147 30.84 10.95 37.11
N ILE A 148 30.02 11.93 37.54
CA ILE A 148 30.24 12.67 38.78
C ILE A 148 30.14 11.76 40.01
N GLU A 149 29.15 10.87 40.03
CA GLU A 149 28.98 9.90 41.11
C GLU A 149 30.14 8.91 41.18
N ASN A 150 30.56 8.36 40.03
CA ASN A 150 31.71 7.47 39.93
C ASN A 150 33.01 8.18 40.35
N ASP A 151 33.22 9.43 39.93
CA ASP A 151 34.37 10.23 40.35
C ASP A 151 34.38 10.49 41.85
N ARG A 152 33.21 10.76 42.46
CA ARG A 152 33.08 10.92 43.91
C ARG A 152 33.38 9.62 44.66
N ILE A 153 32.89 8.48 44.18
CA ILE A 153 33.18 7.16 44.76
C ILE A 153 34.67 6.87 44.67
N LYS A 154 35.27 7.08 43.50
CA LYS A 154 36.71 6.90 43.28
C LYS A 154 37.54 7.75 44.23
N LYS A 155 37.24 9.04 44.35
CA LYS A 155 37.93 9.95 45.29
C LYS A 155 37.77 9.52 46.74
N SER A 156 36.58 9.06 47.12
CA SER A 156 36.31 8.56 48.49
C SER A 156 37.08 7.27 48.77
N TRP A 157 37.14 6.37 47.79
CA TRP A 157 37.90 5.14 47.84
C TRP A 157 39.40 5.41 47.95
N ASP A 158 39.94 6.31 47.11
CA ASP A 158 41.34 6.71 47.14
C ASP A 158 41.72 7.36 48.47
N TYR A 159 40.86 8.22 49.01
CA TYR A 159 41.05 8.82 50.33
C TYR A 159 41.09 7.76 51.44
N LEU A 160 40.11 6.85 51.47
CA LEU A 160 40.03 5.77 52.45
C LEU A 160 41.23 4.84 52.33
N TYR A 161 41.64 4.51 51.10
CA TYR A 161 42.80 3.68 50.84
C TYR A 161 44.07 4.36 51.37
N ASN A 162 44.32 5.61 51.00
CA ASN A 162 45.56 6.31 51.37
C ASN A 162 45.66 6.61 52.87
N ASN A 163 44.54 6.90 53.54
CA ASN A 163 44.52 7.32 54.94
C ASN A 163 44.46 6.17 55.96
N ASN A 164 44.22 4.92 55.53
CA ASN A 164 44.13 3.76 56.43
C ASN A 164 45.36 2.86 56.44
N GLY A 165 45.44 2.04 57.49
CA GLY A 165 46.51 1.05 57.70
C GLY A 165 46.48 -0.14 56.74
N LYS A 166 47.56 -0.93 56.75
CA LYS A 166 47.79 -2.06 55.82
C LYS A 166 46.67 -3.11 55.79
N GLU A 167 46.02 -3.38 56.93
CA GLU A 167 44.95 -4.37 57.02
C GLU A 167 43.68 -3.96 56.26
N VAL A 168 43.29 -2.68 56.35
CA VAL A 168 42.14 -2.15 55.61
C VAL A 168 42.43 -2.12 54.10
N LYS A 169 43.66 -1.77 53.71
CA LYS A 169 44.10 -1.80 52.29
C LYS A 169 43.96 -3.19 51.68
N LYS A 170 44.42 -4.23 52.38
CA LYS A 170 44.27 -5.63 51.91
C LYS A 170 42.81 -6.04 51.76
N LEU A 171 41.94 -5.64 52.69
CA LEU A 171 40.49 -5.91 52.60
C LEU A 171 39.88 -5.21 51.38
N MET A 172 40.28 -3.97 51.11
CA MET A 172 39.84 -3.18 49.95
C MET A 172 40.32 -3.79 48.63
N GLU A 173 41.59 -4.22 48.53
CA GLU A 173 42.12 -4.92 47.36
C GLU A 173 41.38 -6.24 47.10
N LYS A 174 41.11 -7.03 48.16
CA LYS A 174 40.34 -8.26 48.06
C LYS A 174 38.91 -8.01 47.58
N ALA A 175 38.27 -6.95 48.09
CA ALA A 175 36.93 -6.55 47.64
C ALA A 175 36.92 -6.16 46.15
N TYR A 176 37.96 -5.44 45.69
CA TYR A 176 38.12 -5.05 44.30
C TYR A 176 38.27 -6.28 43.37
N ILE A 177 39.19 -7.20 43.69
CA ILE A 177 39.41 -8.43 42.89
C ILE A 177 38.13 -9.28 42.82
N ASN A 178 37.42 -9.43 43.94
CA ASN A 178 36.17 -10.17 43.97
C ASN A 178 35.08 -9.52 43.10
N SER A 179 35.06 -8.18 43.02
CA SER A 179 34.10 -7.45 42.19
C SER A 179 34.35 -7.64 40.69
N GLU A 180 35.61 -7.61 40.24
CA GLU A 180 35.98 -7.88 38.84
C GLU A 180 35.64 -9.31 38.42
N GLN A 181 35.89 -10.29 39.30
CA GLN A 181 35.55 -11.69 39.03
C GLN A 181 34.03 -11.90 38.92
N ALA A 182 33.24 -11.19 39.74
CA ALA A 182 31.78 -11.25 39.70
C ALA A 182 31.19 -10.60 38.43
N GLU A 183 31.84 -9.59 37.85
CA GLU A 183 31.44 -8.98 36.58
C GLU A 183 31.79 -9.86 35.38
N GLY A 184 32.99 -10.47 35.37
CA GLY A 184 33.39 -11.43 34.33
C GLY A 184 32.48 -12.66 34.24
N ASN A 185 31.99 -13.14 35.39
CA ASN A 185 31.02 -14.24 35.45
C ASN A 185 29.62 -13.85 34.98
N ARG A 186 29.22 -12.57 35.11
CA ARG A 186 27.91 -12.11 34.58
C ARG A 186 27.92 -11.95 33.05
N GLN A 187 29.03 -11.54 32.46
CA GLN A 187 29.16 -11.40 31.01
C GLN A 187 29.22 -12.74 30.26
N THR A 188 29.66 -13.82 30.92
CA THR A 188 29.72 -15.17 30.34
C THR A 188 28.38 -15.90 30.36
N ILE A 189 27.43 -15.50 31.22
CA ILE A 189 26.09 -16.11 31.33
C ILE A 189 25.08 -15.41 30.39
N SER A 190 25.37 -14.20 29.91
CA SER A 190 24.49 -13.41 29.03
C SER A 190 24.76 -13.61 27.51
N LYS A 191 25.59 -14.58 27.13
CA LYS A 191 25.77 -15.05 25.75
C LYS A 191 25.15 -16.45 25.60
#